data_AF-A0A246GG42-F1
#
_entry.id   AF-A0A246GG42-F1
#
_cell.length_a   1.000
_cell.length_b   1.000
_cell.length_c   1.000
_cell.angle_alpha   90.00
_cell.angle_beta   90.00
_cell.angle_gamma   90.00
#
_symmetry.space_group_name_H-M   'P 1'
#
loop_
_entity.id
_entity.type
_entity.pdbx_description
1 polymer ?
#
loop_
_entity_poly.entity_id
_entity_poly.type
_entity_poly.pdbx_seq_one_letter_code
_entity_poly.pdbx_strand_id
1 'polypeptide(L)'
;MGKTKSEKASTTGTSCGERYCLKKGDKSELIREINIRLAGFGGNVPTDEFTDRTEKMIKQFQRDYMKVPETGKVCGNVLRAIDEFSTKFDIGTTFWKQLSCSCSNKGKKAKSKLRGIEEINNCKGFGDGTGKGTYRNNNSTEPFHKYEYPGIHRSLLFGLKALKFYFSINNEYTLDQISSGYRCRFKNYSTTNHQGKAIDIQFSKGDKHFRGQYYSNIVHLEKIRDNYFIKFLNAKTNWTKKNYYGLEPIGLNKNNSKIDSNHTYSWIHLDVREFESEYLKDEYFCKESKSLNGKLIQDLAKENGYENTCKCFVAYNIPKPPEVEKKKVGERSDPKTLSASQKGIDFIKDWEKFEPKAYNDAEGYCTVGYGHLIAYDKCEKIVIPAEFKNGITKEKATELFSNRLKDFEKAVQRDITVPLYQYEFDALVSLLFNTGENFLNTGGKNKGETQIKKKINNKEYEDGADEMSDVTNGGTAGLVKRRKAEINMFKNNIYDSTH
;
A
#
# COMPACT_ATOMS: atom_id res chain seq x y z
N MET A 1 -4.36 -43.49 -6.52
CA MET A 1 -4.99 -42.86 -5.33
C MET A 1 -4.13 -41.68 -4.92
N GLY A 2 -4.52 -40.42 -4.83
CA GLY A 2 -5.72 -39.67 -5.21
C GLY A 2 -5.24 -38.22 -5.39
N LYS A 3 -5.47 -37.63 -6.57
CA LYS A 3 -5.05 -36.26 -6.87
C LYS A 3 -5.97 -35.29 -6.13
N THR A 4 -5.45 -34.54 -5.16
CA THR A 4 -6.14 -33.40 -4.56
C THR A 4 -6.20 -32.28 -5.59
N LYS A 5 -7.37 -32.11 -6.22
CA LYS A 5 -7.69 -30.92 -7.02
C LYS A 5 -7.65 -29.72 -6.08
N SER A 6 -6.83 -28.73 -6.42
CA SER A 6 -7.02 -27.36 -5.94
C SER A 6 -8.34 -26.86 -6.53
N GLU A 7 -9.37 -26.76 -5.68
CA GLU A 7 -10.61 -26.10 -6.04
C GLU A 7 -10.32 -24.60 -6.25
N LYS A 8 -10.50 -24.14 -7.50
CA LYS A 8 -10.74 -22.73 -7.77
C LYS A 8 -11.94 -22.32 -6.92
N ALA A 9 -11.81 -21.24 -6.15
CA ALA A 9 -12.90 -20.68 -5.35
C ALA A 9 -14.12 -20.47 -6.24
N SER A 10 -15.20 -21.17 -5.93
CA SER A 10 -16.46 -21.10 -6.64
C SER A 10 -17.05 -19.69 -6.59
N THR A 11 -17.47 -19.18 -7.74
CA THR A 11 -18.32 -17.98 -7.89
C THR A 11 -19.80 -18.24 -7.56
N THR A 12 -20.16 -19.43 -7.06
CA THR A 12 -21.56 -19.80 -6.77
C THR A 12 -22.00 -19.33 -5.40
N GLY A 13 -22.48 -18.10 -5.35
CA GLY A 13 -23.28 -17.56 -4.26
C GLY A 13 -24.74 -17.45 -4.65
N THR A 14 -25.66 -17.91 -3.82
CA THR A 14 -27.11 -17.72 -4.08
C THR A 14 -27.50 -16.31 -3.67
N SER A 15 -28.12 -15.55 -4.59
CA SER A 15 -28.70 -14.25 -4.27
C SER A 15 -29.70 -14.38 -3.12
N CYS A 16 -29.44 -13.71 -2.01
CA CYS A 16 -30.29 -13.79 -0.82
C CYS A 16 -31.36 -12.68 -0.74
N GLY A 17 -31.50 -11.86 -1.80
CA GLY A 17 -32.38 -10.69 -1.79
C GLY A 17 -32.07 -9.72 -0.65
N GLU A 18 -30.79 -9.64 -0.26
CA GLU A 18 -30.29 -8.86 0.88
C GLU A 18 -30.87 -9.25 2.26
N ARG A 19 -31.61 -10.35 2.36
CA ARG A 19 -32.29 -10.80 3.59
C ARG A 19 -31.37 -10.95 4.79
N TYR A 20 -30.13 -11.38 4.55
CA TYR A 20 -29.13 -11.64 5.59
C TYR A 20 -28.04 -10.56 5.66
N CYS A 21 -28.19 -9.44 4.94
CA CYS A 21 -27.19 -8.38 4.98
C CYS A 21 -27.36 -7.52 6.22
N LEU A 22 -26.23 -7.13 6.82
CA LEU A 22 -26.25 -6.19 7.94
C LEU A 22 -26.73 -4.83 7.45
N LYS A 23 -27.53 -4.16 8.27
CA LYS A 23 -28.19 -2.89 7.96
C LYS A 23 -28.36 -2.05 9.23
N LYS A 24 -28.82 -0.82 9.04
CA LYS A 24 -29.07 0.13 10.13
C LYS A 24 -29.90 -0.50 11.26
N GLY A 25 -29.43 -0.31 12.50
CA GLY A 25 -30.03 -0.84 13.72
C GLY A 25 -29.47 -2.19 14.19
N ASP A 26 -28.76 -2.94 13.35
CA ASP A 26 -28.08 -4.16 13.77
C ASP A 26 -26.93 -3.83 14.75
N LYS A 27 -26.63 -4.77 15.66
CA LYS A 27 -25.52 -4.64 16.63
C LYS A 27 -24.69 -5.92 16.69
N SER A 28 -23.37 -5.81 16.56
CA SER A 28 -22.44 -6.93 16.78
C SER A 28 -20.97 -6.53 16.78
N GLU A 29 -20.13 -7.41 17.32
CA GLU A 29 -18.67 -7.35 17.20
C GLU A 29 -18.20 -7.28 15.75
N LEU A 30 -18.89 -7.97 14.84
CA LEU A 30 -18.63 -7.89 13.40
C LEU A 30 -18.81 -6.46 12.87
N ILE A 31 -19.87 -5.76 13.28
CA ILE A 31 -20.10 -4.36 12.90
C ILE A 31 -19.02 -3.45 13.47
N ARG A 32 -18.55 -3.70 14.69
CA ARG A 32 -17.43 -2.95 15.27
C ARG A 32 -16.16 -3.08 14.43
N GLU A 33 -15.82 -4.30 14.05
CA GLU A 33 -14.68 -4.57 13.18
C GLU A 33 -14.85 -3.94 11.79
N ILE A 34 -16.05 -3.98 11.20
CA ILE A 34 -16.35 -3.26 9.95
C ILE A 34 -16.10 -1.75 10.12
N ASN A 35 -16.62 -1.15 11.20
CA ASN A 35 -16.47 0.27 11.50
C ASN A 35 -15.00 0.68 11.70
N ILE A 36 -14.17 -0.19 12.29
CA ILE A 36 -12.72 0.03 12.43
C ILE A 36 -12.03 -0.08 11.06
N ARG A 37 -12.26 -1.17 10.32
CA ARG A 37 -11.54 -1.49 9.08
C ARG A 37 -11.88 -0.55 7.92
N LEU A 38 -13.07 0.04 7.95
CA LEU A 38 -13.51 1.04 6.98
C LEU A 38 -13.51 2.46 7.52
N ALA A 39 -12.88 2.73 8.68
CA ALA A 39 -12.86 4.06 9.28
C ALA A 39 -12.33 5.15 8.34
N GLY A 40 -11.51 4.81 7.34
CA GLY A 40 -11.03 5.73 6.31
C GLY A 40 -12.04 6.15 5.23
N PHE A 41 -13.26 5.60 5.23
CA PHE A 41 -14.35 5.93 4.30
C PHE A 41 -15.45 6.68 5.04
N GLY A 42 -15.35 8.00 5.13
CA GLY A 42 -16.34 8.89 5.74
C GLY A 42 -16.14 9.09 7.24
N GLY A 43 -15.09 8.49 7.81
CA GLY A 43 -14.76 8.55 9.23
C GLY A 43 -15.76 7.76 10.06
N ASN A 44 -15.32 6.84 10.92
CA ASN A 44 -16.21 6.22 11.91
C ASN A 44 -15.48 5.90 13.22
N VAL A 45 -16.24 5.63 14.26
CA VAL A 45 -15.75 5.19 15.57
C VAL A 45 -15.92 3.68 15.74
N PRO A 46 -15.18 3.02 16.64
CA PRO A 46 -15.35 1.61 17.03
C PRO A 46 -16.68 1.31 17.77
N THR A 47 -17.83 1.71 17.23
CA THR A 47 -19.15 1.30 17.73
C THR A 47 -19.54 -0.06 17.16
N ASP A 48 -20.23 -0.90 17.93
CA ASP A 48 -20.83 -2.16 17.45
C ASP A 48 -22.19 -1.98 16.79
N GLU A 49 -22.71 -0.76 16.74
CA GLU A 49 -24.01 -0.46 16.14
C GLU A 49 -23.86 -0.04 14.67
N PHE A 50 -24.78 -0.53 13.83
CA PHE A 50 -24.91 -0.08 12.46
C PHE A 50 -25.67 1.24 12.43
N THR A 51 -24.94 2.34 12.55
CA THR A 51 -25.49 3.69 12.59
C THR A 51 -25.71 4.28 11.19
N ASP A 52 -26.33 5.47 11.11
CA ASP A 52 -26.37 6.27 9.87
C ASP A 52 -24.97 6.59 9.33
N ARG A 53 -23.99 6.72 10.24
CA ARG A 53 -22.59 6.95 9.87
C ARG A 53 -21.97 5.69 9.27
N THR A 54 -22.28 4.52 9.83
CA THR A 54 -21.88 3.23 9.26
C THR A 54 -22.47 3.05 7.87
N GLU A 55 -23.76 3.33 7.67
CA GLU A 55 -24.39 3.23 6.34
C GLU A 55 -23.69 4.11 5.30
N LYS A 56 -23.43 5.39 5.64
CA LYS A 56 -22.70 6.31 4.75
C LYS A 56 -21.28 5.85 4.44
N MET A 57 -20.57 5.31 5.43
CA MET A 57 -19.25 4.70 5.26
C MET A 57 -19.29 3.51 4.29
N ILE A 58 -20.28 2.62 4.43
CA ILE A 58 -20.46 1.47 3.53
C ILE A 58 -20.79 1.93 2.11
N LYS A 59 -21.70 2.90 1.96
CA LYS A 59 -22.04 3.50 0.66
C LYS A 59 -20.79 4.08 -0.02
N GLN A 60 -19.98 4.83 0.74
CA GLN A 60 -18.73 5.36 0.23
C GLN A 60 -17.75 4.26 -0.18
N PHE A 61 -17.57 3.22 0.64
CA PHE A 61 -16.70 2.08 0.30
C PHE A 61 -17.19 1.34 -0.95
N GLN A 62 -18.49 1.13 -1.08
CA GLN A 62 -19.13 0.51 -2.26
C GLN A 62 -18.89 1.32 -3.53
N ARG A 63 -19.10 2.63 -3.48
CA ARG A 63 -18.86 3.53 -4.62
C ARG A 63 -17.38 3.64 -4.97
N ASP A 64 -16.54 3.89 -3.97
CA ASP A 64 -15.16 4.32 -4.20
C ASP A 64 -14.25 3.12 -4.43
N TYR A 65 -14.34 2.08 -3.61
CA TYR A 65 -13.48 0.89 -3.71
C TYR A 65 -14.10 -0.21 -4.57
N MET A 66 -15.31 -0.65 -4.24
CA MET A 66 -15.93 -1.81 -4.89
C MET A 66 -16.49 -1.51 -6.29
N LYS A 67 -16.76 -0.24 -6.60
CA LYS A 67 -17.41 0.22 -7.85
C LYS A 67 -18.78 -0.43 -8.10
N VAL A 68 -19.57 -0.59 -7.03
CA VAL A 68 -20.93 -1.16 -7.08
C VAL A 68 -21.97 -0.15 -6.57
N PRO A 69 -23.29 -0.38 -6.81
CA PRO A 69 -24.33 0.47 -6.26
C PRO A 69 -24.25 0.63 -4.73
N GLU A 70 -24.57 1.83 -4.26
CA GLU A 70 -24.49 2.25 -2.85
C GLU A 70 -25.67 1.72 -2.02
N THR A 71 -25.75 0.41 -1.80
CA THR A 71 -26.84 -0.18 -1.02
C THR A 71 -26.78 0.21 0.46
N GLY A 72 -25.61 0.56 0.97
CA GLY A 72 -25.40 0.86 2.40
C GLY A 72 -25.56 -0.35 3.31
N LYS A 73 -25.63 -1.56 2.75
CA LYS A 73 -25.77 -2.83 3.48
C LYS A 73 -24.51 -3.66 3.34
N VAL A 74 -24.22 -4.49 4.34
CA VAL A 74 -23.06 -5.39 4.33
C VAL A 74 -23.52 -6.82 4.07
N CYS A 75 -23.26 -7.29 2.84
CA CYS A 75 -23.44 -8.68 2.42
C CYS A 75 -22.06 -9.35 2.25
N GLY A 76 -22.03 -10.63 1.84
CA GLY A 76 -20.79 -11.39 1.62
C GLY A 76 -19.80 -10.72 0.65
N ASN A 77 -20.30 -10.01 -0.38
CA ASN A 77 -19.48 -9.22 -1.31
C ASN A 77 -18.69 -8.11 -0.58
N VAL A 78 -19.34 -7.40 0.35
CA VAL A 78 -18.71 -6.31 1.10
C VAL A 78 -17.68 -6.87 2.07
N LEU A 79 -18.00 -7.96 2.78
CA LEU A 79 -17.05 -8.64 3.67
C LEU A 79 -15.77 -9.05 2.93
N ARG A 80 -15.91 -9.65 1.75
CA ARG A 80 -14.76 -10.02 0.91
C ARG A 80 -13.94 -8.82 0.46
N ALA A 81 -14.62 -7.75 0.04
CA ALA A 81 -13.94 -6.52 -0.39
C ALA A 81 -13.18 -5.84 0.76
N ILE A 82 -13.68 -5.92 2.00
CA ILE A 82 -12.96 -5.41 3.18
C ILE A 82 -11.67 -6.19 3.41
N ASP A 83 -11.69 -7.53 3.29
CA ASP A 83 -10.49 -8.36 3.40
C ASP A 83 -9.47 -8.00 2.31
N GLU A 84 -9.93 -7.90 1.05
CA GLU A 84 -9.10 -7.51 -0.08
C GLU A 84 -8.45 -6.13 0.13
N PHE A 85 -9.25 -5.12 0.49
CA PHE A 85 -8.76 -3.77 0.79
C PHE A 85 -7.72 -3.77 1.90
N SER A 86 -7.98 -4.52 2.98
CA SER A 86 -7.10 -4.62 4.14
C SER A 86 -5.73 -5.18 3.76
N THR A 87 -5.68 -6.21 2.92
CA THR A 87 -4.43 -6.81 2.42
C THR A 87 -3.75 -5.93 1.38
N LYS A 88 -4.50 -5.42 0.40
CA LYS A 88 -3.95 -4.64 -0.73
C LYS A 88 -3.27 -3.35 -0.31
N PHE A 89 -3.83 -2.66 0.69
CA PHE A 89 -3.31 -1.38 1.18
C PHE A 89 -2.62 -1.49 2.54
N ASP A 90 -2.03 -2.66 2.84
CA ASP A 90 -1.38 -2.88 4.12
C ASP A 90 -0.22 -1.91 4.42
N ILE A 91 0.09 -1.74 5.70
CA ILE A 91 1.15 -0.84 6.15
C ILE A 91 2.49 -1.60 6.11
N GLY A 92 3.40 -1.12 5.25
CA GLY A 92 4.72 -1.73 5.08
C GLY A 92 5.63 -1.55 6.30
N THR A 93 6.69 -2.36 6.37
CA THR A 93 7.66 -2.40 7.47
C THR A 93 8.32 -1.04 7.75
N THR A 94 8.64 -0.28 6.71
CA THR A 94 9.18 1.09 6.82
C THR A 94 8.25 2.01 7.60
N PHE A 95 6.96 2.00 7.28
CA PHE A 95 5.95 2.81 7.97
C PHE A 95 5.74 2.35 9.41
N TRP A 96 5.72 1.04 9.68
CA TRP A 96 5.65 0.52 11.05
C TRP A 96 6.84 0.95 11.91
N LYS A 97 8.05 0.96 11.34
CA LYS A 97 9.24 1.47 12.04
C LYS A 97 9.09 2.96 12.37
N GLN A 98 8.59 3.77 11.43
CA GLN A 98 8.34 5.20 11.64
C GLN A 98 7.20 5.48 12.63
N LEU A 99 6.20 4.59 12.71
CA LEU A 99 5.12 4.65 13.69
C LEU A 99 5.60 4.36 15.12
N SER A 100 6.71 3.62 15.27
CA SER A 100 7.26 3.27 16.58
C SER A 100 7.98 4.43 17.26
N CYS A 101 8.02 4.40 18.60
CA CYS A 101 8.67 5.40 19.42
C CYS A 101 10.19 5.33 19.31
N SER A 102 10.77 6.45 18.89
CA SER A 102 12.21 6.67 18.72
C SER A 102 12.92 7.20 19.98
N CYS A 103 12.37 7.00 21.19
CA CYS A 103 12.99 7.51 22.42
C CYS A 103 14.37 6.87 22.64
N SER A 104 15.37 7.68 23.00
CA SER A 104 16.77 7.28 23.18
C SER A 104 17.07 6.69 24.57
N ASN A 105 16.27 7.01 25.58
CA ASN A 105 16.55 6.64 26.97
C ASN A 105 16.01 5.26 27.38
N LYS A 106 15.81 4.33 26.44
CA LYS A 106 15.22 3.01 26.74
C LYS A 106 16.08 2.25 27.76
N GLY A 107 15.44 1.71 28.80
CA GLY A 107 16.13 0.99 29.89
C GLY A 107 16.88 1.89 30.88
N LYS A 108 16.81 3.22 30.74
CA LYS A 108 17.50 4.17 31.63
C LYS A 108 16.49 4.93 32.49
N LYS A 109 16.93 5.38 33.68
CA LYS A 109 16.18 6.36 34.48
C LYS A 109 16.13 7.70 33.73
N ALA A 110 14.95 8.28 33.66
CA ALA A 110 14.74 9.59 33.08
C ALA A 110 13.52 10.26 33.74
N LYS A 111 13.47 11.59 33.68
CA LYS A 111 12.32 12.36 34.14
C LYS A 111 11.44 12.74 32.95
N SER A 112 10.17 12.34 32.97
CA SER A 112 9.23 12.80 31.93
C SER A 112 8.72 14.20 32.26
N LYS A 113 8.64 15.09 31.26
CA LYS A 113 8.10 16.45 31.46
C LYS A 113 6.62 16.44 31.84
N LEU A 114 5.86 15.45 31.37
CA LEU A 114 4.43 15.30 31.64
C LEU A 114 4.11 14.87 33.08
N ARG A 115 4.95 14.03 33.70
CA ARG A 115 4.70 13.51 35.06
C ARG A 115 5.60 14.15 36.11
N GLY A 116 6.77 14.67 35.72
CA GLY A 116 7.69 15.32 36.66
C GLY A 116 8.33 14.37 37.68
N ILE A 117 8.30 13.06 37.44
CA ILE A 117 8.92 12.04 38.29
C ILE A 117 10.06 11.34 37.53
N GLU A 118 11.10 10.92 38.25
CA GLU A 118 12.20 10.13 37.69
C GLU A 118 11.87 8.63 37.78
N GLU A 119 11.94 7.94 36.65
CA GLU A 119 11.53 6.54 36.51
C GLU A 119 12.25 5.87 35.34
N ILE A 120 12.29 4.53 35.32
CA ILE A 120 12.90 3.77 34.24
C ILE A 120 12.00 3.83 33.00
N ASN A 121 12.59 4.14 31.84
CA ASN A 121 11.88 4.13 30.57
C ASN A 121 11.76 2.71 29.99
N ASN A 122 10.62 2.07 30.23
CA ASN A 122 10.29 0.72 29.75
C ASN A 122 9.64 0.69 28.35
N CYS A 123 9.70 1.78 27.60
CA CYS A 123 9.10 1.86 26.27
C CYS A 123 9.71 0.85 25.28
N LYS A 124 8.89 -0.10 24.83
CA LYS A 124 9.25 -1.10 23.79
C LYS A 124 8.86 -0.68 22.37
N GLY A 125 8.71 0.62 22.14
CA GLY A 125 8.25 1.20 20.87
C GLY A 125 6.84 1.79 20.92
N PHE A 126 6.00 1.40 21.87
CA PHE A 126 4.63 1.93 22.00
C PHE A 126 4.27 2.16 23.47
N GLY A 127 5.12 2.92 24.17
CA GLY A 127 4.96 3.19 25.60
C GLY A 127 5.10 1.92 26.44
N ASP A 128 4.66 2.01 27.70
CA ASP A 128 4.64 0.90 28.65
C ASP A 128 3.33 0.82 29.47
N GLY A 129 2.27 1.51 29.04
CA GLY A 129 0.98 1.51 29.74
C GLY A 129 0.90 2.46 30.94
N THR A 130 1.92 3.29 31.18
CA THR A 130 1.92 4.22 32.30
C THR A 130 0.83 5.29 32.18
N GLY A 131 0.30 5.71 33.33
CA GLY A 131 -0.57 6.89 33.43
C GLY A 131 -2.06 6.65 33.21
N LYS A 132 -2.49 5.38 33.14
CA LYS A 132 -3.91 5.01 33.10
C LYS A 132 -4.66 5.61 34.29
N GLY A 133 -5.81 6.22 34.03
CA GLY A 133 -6.62 6.92 35.03
C GLY A 133 -6.02 8.22 35.58
N THR A 134 -4.89 8.70 35.07
CA THR A 134 -4.25 9.94 35.55
C THR A 134 -4.39 11.08 34.55
N TYR A 135 -4.62 12.31 35.05
CA TYR A 135 -4.96 13.45 34.21
C TYR A 135 -4.17 14.71 34.57
N ARG A 136 -3.97 15.58 33.57
CA ARG A 136 -3.32 16.90 33.76
C ARG A 136 -4.36 17.94 34.19
N ASN A 137 -3.89 18.98 34.88
CA ASN A 137 -4.67 20.17 35.23
C ASN A 137 -6.03 19.87 35.90
N ASN A 138 -6.13 18.77 36.67
CA ASN A 138 -7.36 18.30 37.29
C ASN A 138 -8.56 18.16 36.32
N ASN A 139 -8.29 17.91 35.04
CA ASN A 139 -9.31 17.77 34.00
C ASN A 139 -9.40 16.31 33.55
N SER A 140 -10.52 15.65 33.84
CA SER A 140 -10.75 14.22 33.56
C SER A 140 -11.08 13.90 32.09
N THR A 141 -10.98 14.87 31.18
CA THR A 141 -11.24 14.63 29.76
C THR A 141 -10.03 14.01 29.04
N GLU A 142 -10.33 13.25 27.99
CA GLU A 142 -9.36 12.52 27.18
C GLU A 142 -8.16 13.35 26.65
N PRO A 143 -8.31 14.62 26.25
CA PRO A 143 -7.18 15.48 25.88
C PRO A 143 -6.10 15.65 26.96
N PHE A 144 -6.46 15.46 28.23
CA PHE A 144 -5.61 15.63 29.41
C PHE A 144 -5.19 14.30 30.04
N HIS A 145 -5.72 13.18 29.57
CA HIS A 145 -5.36 11.85 30.03
C HIS A 145 -3.90 11.55 29.73
N LYS A 146 -3.12 11.19 30.76
CA LYS A 146 -1.66 10.93 30.68
C LYS A 146 -1.35 9.48 30.31
N TYR A 147 -2.30 8.78 29.71
CA TYR A 147 -2.18 7.35 29.47
C TYR A 147 -1.38 7.04 28.20
N GLU A 148 -0.44 6.12 28.33
CA GLU A 148 0.27 5.50 27.22
C GLU A 148 -0.48 4.30 26.68
N TYR A 149 -1.31 4.54 25.67
CA TYR A 149 -2.09 3.47 25.02
C TYR A 149 -1.20 2.39 24.40
N PRO A 150 -1.65 1.13 24.34
CA PRO A 150 -0.81 -0.02 23.99
C PRO A 150 -0.61 -0.19 22.47
N GLY A 151 -0.32 0.90 21.74
CA GLY A 151 -0.15 0.88 20.29
C GLY A 151 -0.60 2.18 19.63
N ILE A 152 -0.79 2.16 18.32
CA ILE A 152 -1.49 3.21 17.57
C ILE A 152 -2.94 2.79 17.36
N HIS A 153 -3.87 3.73 17.49
CA HIS A 153 -5.30 3.47 17.33
C HIS A 153 -5.61 2.95 15.92
N ARG A 154 -6.35 1.83 15.82
CA ARG A 154 -6.61 1.11 14.58
C ARG A 154 -7.37 1.97 13.56
N SER A 155 -8.28 2.84 13.99
CA SER A 155 -8.95 3.77 13.06
C SER A 155 -7.95 4.72 12.36
N LEU A 156 -6.88 5.18 13.01
CA LEU A 156 -5.86 6.01 12.33
C LEU A 156 -5.16 5.23 11.24
N LEU A 157 -4.85 3.97 11.53
CA LEU A 157 -4.14 3.09 10.62
C LEU A 157 -5.00 2.69 9.41
N PHE A 158 -6.30 2.44 9.60
CA PHE A 158 -7.23 2.24 8.49
C PHE A 158 -7.54 3.52 7.71
N GLY A 159 -7.51 4.68 8.37
CA GLY A 159 -7.46 5.98 7.70
C GLY A 159 -6.23 6.10 6.78
N LEU A 160 -5.05 5.67 7.25
CA LEU A 160 -3.82 5.62 6.45
C LEU A 160 -3.95 4.69 5.24
N LYS A 161 -4.55 3.51 5.41
CA LYS A 161 -4.82 2.58 4.30
C LYS A 161 -5.72 3.20 3.24
N ALA A 162 -6.80 3.88 3.65
CA ALA A 162 -7.71 4.55 2.74
C ALA A 162 -7.01 5.69 1.98
N LEU A 163 -6.16 6.47 2.65
CA LEU A 163 -5.34 7.50 2.00
C LEU A 163 -4.41 6.89 0.94
N LYS A 164 -3.71 5.78 1.25
CA LYS A 164 -2.89 5.05 0.26
C LYS A 164 -3.72 4.63 -0.96
N PHE A 165 -4.94 4.14 -0.73
CA PHE A 165 -5.88 3.84 -1.80
C PHE A 165 -6.22 5.08 -2.65
N TYR A 166 -6.67 6.17 -2.06
CA TYR A 166 -7.04 7.36 -2.84
C TYR A 166 -5.85 7.99 -3.59
N PHE A 167 -4.65 7.98 -3.02
CA PHE A 167 -3.46 8.45 -3.73
C PHE A 167 -3.09 7.57 -4.92
N SER A 168 -3.32 6.26 -4.83
CA SER A 168 -3.08 5.32 -5.94
C SER A 168 -3.97 5.55 -7.18
N ILE A 169 -5.11 6.24 -7.02
CA ILE A 169 -6.06 6.46 -8.13
C ILE A 169 -5.53 7.48 -9.15
N ASN A 170 -4.86 8.54 -8.70
CA ASN A 170 -4.43 9.64 -9.57
C ASN A 170 -2.92 9.93 -9.51
N ASN A 171 -2.20 9.35 -8.55
CA ASN A 171 -0.75 9.51 -8.37
C ASN A 171 -0.27 10.97 -8.32
N GLU A 172 -1.13 11.92 -7.96
CA GLU A 172 -0.72 13.35 -7.87
C GLU A 172 0.18 13.58 -6.65
N TYR A 173 -0.17 12.95 -5.53
CA TYR A 173 0.57 13.03 -4.28
C TYR A 173 0.90 11.62 -3.79
N THR A 174 2.04 11.49 -3.13
CA THR A 174 2.46 10.24 -2.50
C THR A 174 2.53 10.43 -0.99
N LEU A 175 2.06 9.42 -0.27
CA LEU A 175 2.32 9.30 1.16
C LEU A 175 3.77 8.86 1.34
N ASP A 176 4.60 9.77 1.84
CA ASP A 176 6.05 9.67 1.73
C ASP A 176 6.67 9.09 3.02
N GLN A 177 6.37 9.70 4.17
CA GLN A 177 6.79 9.16 5.47
C GLN A 177 5.86 9.56 6.61
N ILE A 178 5.92 8.80 7.70
CA ILE A 178 5.40 9.21 9.01
C ILE A 178 6.53 9.91 9.76
N SER A 179 6.47 11.25 9.84
CA SER A 179 7.50 12.03 10.53
C SER A 179 7.45 11.85 12.05
N SER A 180 6.28 11.50 12.58
CA SER A 180 6.13 11.18 13.99
C SER A 180 4.89 10.31 14.23
N GLY A 181 5.10 9.05 14.62
CA GLY A 181 4.06 8.19 15.18
C GLY A 181 3.99 8.29 16.69
N TYR A 182 4.25 7.17 17.37
CA TYR A 182 4.18 7.07 18.82
C TYR A 182 5.28 7.91 19.50
N ARG A 183 4.91 8.68 20.51
CA ARG A 183 5.81 9.42 21.40
C ARG A 183 5.50 9.02 22.82
N CYS A 184 6.36 8.18 23.40
CA CYS A 184 6.23 7.82 24.81
C CYS A 184 6.42 9.05 25.71
N ARG A 185 6.09 8.92 26.99
CA ARG A 185 6.16 10.02 27.98
C ARG A 185 7.54 10.68 28.09
N PHE A 186 8.61 10.00 27.69
CA PHE A 186 9.97 10.55 27.68
C PHE A 186 10.35 11.31 26.40
N LYS A 187 9.61 11.11 25.30
CA LYS A 187 9.74 11.90 24.05
C LYS A 187 8.70 13.01 23.98
N ASN A 188 7.65 12.92 24.79
CA ASN A 188 6.52 13.83 24.72
C ASN A 188 6.61 14.92 25.82
N TYR A 189 6.56 16.18 25.40
CA TYR A 189 6.92 17.31 26.25
C TYR A 189 5.71 18.16 26.70
N SER A 190 4.57 18.06 26.03
CA SER A 190 3.46 19.00 26.23
C SER A 190 2.05 18.44 25.95
N THR A 191 1.89 17.30 25.28
CA THR A 191 0.57 16.70 25.01
C THR A 191 0.61 15.19 25.17
N THR A 192 -0.54 14.51 25.05
CA THR A 192 -0.63 13.05 25.16
C THR A 192 -1.15 12.41 23.87
N ASN A 193 -1.42 13.20 22.83
CA ASN A 193 -2.01 12.72 21.58
C ASN A 193 -1.17 11.64 20.91
N HIS A 194 0.14 11.84 20.82
CA HIS A 194 1.04 10.84 20.24
C HIS A 194 1.35 9.65 21.16
N GLN A 195 0.71 9.55 22.32
CA GLN A 195 0.75 8.33 23.13
C GLN A 195 -0.27 7.30 22.61
N GLY A 196 -0.40 7.17 21.28
CA GLY A 196 -1.24 6.19 20.59
C GLY A 196 -2.37 6.75 19.74
N LYS A 197 -2.71 8.03 19.87
CA LYS A 197 -3.91 8.64 19.26
C LYS A 197 -3.63 9.62 18.12
N ALA A 198 -2.39 9.74 17.65
CA ALA A 198 -2.04 10.67 16.59
C ALA A 198 -0.86 10.19 15.74
N ILE A 199 -0.84 10.64 14.48
CA ILE A 199 0.24 10.43 13.51
C ILE A 199 0.48 11.73 12.73
N ASP A 200 1.76 12.05 12.49
CA ASP A 200 2.18 13.15 11.63
C ASP A 200 2.68 12.57 10.30
N ILE A 201 2.03 12.97 9.21
CA ILE A 201 2.23 12.39 7.87
C ILE A 201 2.84 13.43 6.95
N GLN A 202 3.90 13.08 6.22
CA GLN A 202 4.50 13.93 5.20
C GLN A 202 4.29 13.34 3.81
N PHE A 203 4.30 14.22 2.82
CA PHE A 203 3.90 13.91 1.45
C PHE A 203 4.94 14.42 0.45
N SER A 204 4.82 13.94 -0.77
CA SER A 204 5.55 14.43 -1.94
C SER A 204 4.63 14.56 -3.15
N LYS A 205 5.09 15.31 -4.16
CA LYS A 205 4.50 15.39 -5.50
C LYS A 205 5.62 15.21 -6.53
N GLY A 206 5.67 14.05 -7.19
CA GLY A 206 6.87 13.63 -7.90
C GLY A 206 8.09 13.63 -6.97
N ASP A 207 9.19 14.22 -7.42
CA ASP A 207 10.44 14.33 -6.64
C ASP A 207 10.41 15.46 -5.59
N LYS A 208 9.34 16.26 -5.56
CA LYS A 208 9.22 17.37 -4.60
C LYS A 208 8.70 16.84 -3.27
N HIS A 209 9.59 16.69 -2.29
CA HIS A 209 9.25 16.34 -0.91
C HIS A 209 8.85 17.58 -0.11
N PHE A 210 7.68 17.55 0.54
CA PHE A 210 7.25 18.66 1.41
C PHE A 210 7.91 18.50 2.78
N ARG A 211 9.07 19.13 2.94
CA ARG A 211 9.92 19.09 4.14
C ARG A 211 10.32 20.50 4.55
N GLY A 212 10.71 20.67 5.81
CA GLY A 212 11.20 21.96 6.30
C GLY A 212 10.12 23.04 6.39
N GLN A 213 10.50 24.20 6.93
CA GLN A 213 9.60 25.32 7.17
C GLN A 213 9.51 26.21 5.92
N TYR A 214 8.82 25.76 4.87
CA TYR A 214 8.67 26.50 3.62
C TYR A 214 7.22 26.79 3.29
N TYR A 215 6.89 28.06 3.05
CA TYR A 215 5.56 28.54 2.67
C TYR A 215 5.05 27.87 1.39
N SER A 216 5.96 27.51 0.47
CA SER A 216 5.63 26.76 -0.75
C SER A 216 5.01 25.38 -0.52
N ASN A 217 5.13 24.82 0.69
CA ASN A 217 4.49 23.55 1.04
C ASN A 217 2.99 23.73 1.31
N ILE A 218 2.58 24.91 1.81
CA ILE A 218 1.24 25.14 2.37
C ILE A 218 0.14 24.85 1.35
N VAL A 219 0.27 25.39 0.13
CA VAL A 219 -0.73 25.16 -0.93
C VAL A 219 -0.92 23.68 -1.28
N HIS A 220 0.11 22.85 -1.16
CA HIS A 220 0.02 21.42 -1.42
C HIS A 220 -0.60 20.68 -0.22
N LEU A 221 -0.19 21.03 1.00
CA LEU A 221 -0.73 20.43 2.21
C LEU A 221 -2.23 20.77 2.38
N GLU A 222 -2.65 21.98 2.03
CA GLU A 222 -4.07 22.36 2.01
C GLU A 222 -4.85 21.58 0.95
N LYS A 223 -4.31 21.43 -0.26
CA LYS A 223 -4.93 20.58 -1.30
C LYS A 223 -5.07 19.14 -0.84
N ILE A 224 -4.05 18.57 -0.20
CA ILE A 224 -4.10 17.21 0.34
C ILE A 224 -5.16 17.12 1.45
N ARG A 225 -5.16 18.08 2.39
CA ARG A 225 -6.13 18.16 3.49
C ARG A 225 -7.56 18.16 2.94
N ASP A 226 -7.86 19.08 2.03
CA ASP A 226 -9.22 19.34 1.58
C ASP A 226 -9.73 18.22 0.66
N ASN A 227 -8.91 17.78 -0.30
CA ASN A 227 -9.32 16.80 -1.29
C ASN A 227 -9.26 15.35 -0.81
N TYR A 228 -8.57 15.06 0.30
CA TYR A 228 -8.42 13.69 0.79
C TYR A 228 -8.88 13.53 2.24
N PHE A 229 -8.31 14.28 3.19
CA PHE A 229 -8.63 14.10 4.61
C PHE A 229 -10.04 14.55 4.94
N ILE A 230 -10.43 15.76 4.52
CA ILE A 230 -11.77 16.29 4.76
C ILE A 230 -12.77 15.56 3.87
N LYS A 231 -12.49 15.44 2.58
CA LYS A 231 -13.40 14.82 1.61
C LYS A 231 -13.69 13.35 1.90
N PHE A 232 -12.65 12.54 2.12
CA PHE A 232 -12.82 11.09 2.21
C PHE A 232 -12.84 10.57 3.63
N LEU A 233 -11.99 11.07 4.54
CA LEU A 233 -11.98 10.60 5.93
C LEU A 233 -12.98 11.37 6.81
N ASN A 234 -13.63 12.41 6.27
CA ASN A 234 -14.53 13.31 6.99
C ASN A 234 -13.86 13.95 8.23
N ALA A 235 -12.56 14.21 8.12
CA ALA A 235 -11.78 14.82 9.19
C ALA A 235 -12.19 16.29 9.43
N LYS A 236 -11.96 16.79 10.65
CA LYS A 236 -12.34 18.13 11.09
C LYS A 236 -11.12 18.90 11.57
N THR A 237 -11.01 20.15 11.15
CA THR A 237 -9.96 21.06 11.61
C THR A 237 -10.29 21.62 13.00
N ASN A 238 -9.24 21.97 13.74
CA ASN A 238 -9.32 22.69 15.02
C ASN A 238 -10.08 21.96 16.13
N TRP A 239 -10.19 20.63 16.07
CA TRP A 239 -10.80 19.78 17.11
C TRP A 239 -12.20 20.23 17.57
N THR A 240 -13.00 20.75 16.66
CA THR A 240 -14.31 21.36 16.99
C THR A 240 -15.45 20.36 17.16
N LYS A 241 -15.22 19.07 16.87
CA LYS A 241 -16.25 18.02 16.84
C LYS A 241 -15.78 16.73 17.49
N LYS A 242 -16.60 16.18 18.37
CA LYS A 242 -16.40 14.86 19.01
C LYS A 242 -16.57 13.71 18.03
N ASN A 243 -15.82 12.64 18.25
CA ASN A 243 -15.90 11.40 17.47
C ASN A 243 -15.54 11.55 15.98
N TYR A 244 -14.77 12.59 15.61
CA TYR A 244 -14.19 12.75 14.28
C TYR A 244 -12.67 12.69 14.34
N TYR A 245 -12.04 12.36 13.21
CA TYR A 245 -10.62 12.60 13.05
C TYR A 245 -10.34 14.09 13.21
N GLY A 246 -9.35 14.43 14.04
CA GLY A 246 -8.85 15.78 14.23
C GLY A 246 -7.70 16.09 13.27
N LEU A 247 -7.65 17.34 12.81
CA LEU A 247 -6.55 17.90 12.03
C LEU A 247 -6.04 19.18 12.71
N GLU A 248 -4.72 19.30 12.82
CA GLU A 248 -4.08 20.58 13.16
C GLU A 248 -4.21 21.56 11.98
N PRO A 249 -4.29 22.87 12.26
CA PRO A 249 -4.22 23.87 11.21
C PRO A 249 -2.87 23.81 10.48
N ILE A 250 -2.87 24.23 9.21
CA ILE A 250 -1.71 24.23 8.33
C ILE A 250 -1.43 25.69 7.96
N GLY A 251 -0.20 26.17 8.10
CA GLY A 251 0.12 27.53 7.72
C GLY A 251 1.52 28.00 8.07
N LEU A 252 1.99 28.98 7.29
CA LEU A 252 3.18 29.80 7.53
C LEU A 252 2.90 31.22 7.04
N ASN A 253 3.67 32.19 7.54
CA ASN A 253 3.77 33.50 6.92
C ASN A 253 4.54 33.41 5.60
N LYS A 254 4.31 34.35 4.67
CA LYS A 254 4.95 34.36 3.33
C LYS A 254 6.49 34.40 3.39
N ASN A 255 7.05 34.94 4.47
CA ASN A 255 8.50 34.96 4.74
C ASN A 255 9.01 33.66 5.40
N ASN A 256 8.26 32.56 5.31
CA ASN A 256 8.54 31.27 5.93
C ASN A 256 8.51 31.25 7.47
N SER A 257 8.13 32.32 8.17
CA SER A 257 8.02 32.28 9.64
C SER A 257 6.75 31.56 10.10
N LYS A 258 6.77 30.95 11.28
CA LYS A 258 5.59 30.30 11.87
C LYS A 258 4.53 31.35 12.19
N ILE A 259 3.26 31.01 11.95
CA ILE A 259 2.12 31.80 12.42
C ILE A 259 2.06 31.69 13.95
N ASP A 260 2.03 30.47 14.46
CA ASP A 260 2.12 30.14 15.88
C ASP A 260 2.62 28.67 16.05
N SER A 261 2.58 28.14 17.28
CA SER A 261 2.99 26.77 17.59
C SER A 261 1.98 25.69 17.20
N ASN A 262 0.74 26.06 16.87
CA ASN A 262 -0.36 25.15 16.55
C ASN A 262 -0.47 24.88 15.04
N HIS A 263 0.24 25.65 14.20
CA HIS A 263 0.26 25.45 12.77
C HIS A 263 1.36 24.49 12.31
N THR A 264 0.94 23.49 11.53
CA THR A 264 1.82 22.58 10.81
C THR A 264 2.22 23.17 9.47
N TYR A 265 3.36 22.74 8.91
CA TYR A 265 3.91 23.36 7.70
C TYR A 265 4.67 22.42 6.76
N SER A 266 4.93 21.18 7.20
CA SER A 266 5.56 20.14 6.38
C SER A 266 4.97 18.75 6.62
N TRP A 267 3.91 18.66 7.42
CA TRP A 267 3.18 17.44 7.69
C TRP A 267 1.69 17.80 7.85
N ILE A 268 0.84 16.78 7.78
CA ILE A 268 -0.55 16.86 8.24
C ILE A 268 -0.62 16.01 9.51
N HIS A 269 -1.06 16.64 10.61
CA HIS A 269 -1.39 15.93 11.85
C HIS A 269 -2.77 15.31 11.72
N LEU A 270 -2.87 14.02 12.00
CA LEU A 270 -4.13 13.29 12.08
C LEU A 270 -4.25 12.62 13.44
N ASP A 271 -5.34 12.87 14.16
CA ASP A 271 -5.57 12.29 15.47
C ASP A 271 -7.02 11.84 15.70
N VAL A 272 -7.22 11.07 16.77
CA VAL A 272 -8.53 10.65 17.29
C VAL A 272 -8.72 11.15 18.73
N ARG A 273 -8.10 12.28 19.09
CA ARG A 273 -8.14 12.82 20.45
C ARG A 273 -9.57 13.09 20.93
N GLU A 274 -10.44 13.52 20.02
CA GLU A 274 -11.81 13.90 20.32
C GLU A 274 -12.78 12.71 20.33
N PHE A 275 -12.28 11.48 20.21
CA PHE A 275 -13.08 10.28 20.44
C PHE A 275 -13.43 10.16 21.93
N GLU A 276 -14.65 9.74 22.22
CA GLU A 276 -15.06 9.40 23.57
C GLU A 276 -14.31 8.17 24.09
N SER A 277 -14.20 8.05 25.42
CA SER A 277 -13.36 7.03 26.05
C SER A 277 -13.79 5.59 25.73
N GLU A 278 -15.08 5.38 25.44
CA GLU A 278 -15.59 4.07 24.99
C GLU A 278 -14.99 3.62 23.66
N TYR A 279 -14.55 4.57 22.82
CA TYR A 279 -13.92 4.37 21.52
C TYR A 279 -12.40 4.38 21.59
N LEU A 280 -11.83 4.42 22.80
CA LEU A 280 -10.39 4.44 23.05
C LEU A 280 -9.99 3.30 23.98
N LYS A 281 -10.67 2.16 23.92
CA LYS A 281 -10.28 0.96 24.68
C LYS A 281 -8.97 0.38 24.15
N ASP A 282 -8.21 -0.26 25.02
CA ASP A 282 -6.89 -0.84 24.73
C ASP A 282 -6.88 -1.80 23.52
N GLU A 283 -7.98 -2.53 23.31
CA GLU A 283 -8.20 -3.45 22.18
C GLU A 283 -8.29 -2.76 20.80
N TYR A 284 -8.54 -1.45 20.77
CA TYR A 284 -8.55 -0.66 19.53
C TYR A 284 -7.17 -0.11 19.17
N PHE A 285 -6.12 -0.51 19.88
CA PHE A 285 -4.74 -0.14 19.58
C PHE A 285 -3.93 -1.36 19.16
N CYS A 286 -3.00 -1.16 18.23
CA CYS A 286 -2.14 -2.23 17.75
C CYS A 286 -0.71 -1.76 17.50
N LYS A 287 0.21 -2.72 17.36
CA LYS A 287 1.66 -2.47 17.27
C LYS A 287 2.27 -2.93 15.95
N GLU A 288 1.51 -3.68 15.16
CA GLU A 288 1.99 -4.33 13.94
C GLU A 288 0.83 -4.69 13.00
N SER A 289 1.16 -5.03 11.74
CA SER A 289 0.17 -5.38 10.71
C SER A 289 -0.73 -6.55 11.15
N LYS A 290 -0.16 -7.58 11.76
CA LYS A 290 -0.93 -8.76 12.20
C LYS A 290 -2.04 -8.40 13.19
N SER A 291 -1.75 -7.55 14.18
CA SER A 291 -2.74 -7.09 15.16
C SER A 291 -3.66 -5.98 14.63
N LEU A 292 -3.26 -5.24 13.60
CA LEU A 292 -4.14 -4.30 12.90
C LEU A 292 -5.25 -5.02 12.14
N ASN A 293 -4.86 -6.00 11.31
CA ASN A 293 -5.76 -6.71 10.41
C ASN A 293 -6.51 -7.85 11.12
N GLY A 294 -5.89 -8.52 12.10
CA GLY A 294 -6.50 -9.63 12.81
C GLY A 294 -6.89 -10.78 11.88
N LYS A 295 -8.01 -11.46 12.19
CA LYS A 295 -8.61 -12.47 11.32
C LYS A 295 -9.26 -11.83 10.09
N LEU A 296 -9.45 -12.62 9.04
CA LEU A 296 -10.33 -12.23 7.93
C LEU A 296 -11.72 -11.92 8.47
N ILE A 297 -12.35 -10.86 7.96
CA ILE A 297 -13.66 -10.41 8.40
C ILE A 297 -14.74 -11.46 8.09
N GLN A 298 -14.54 -12.24 7.02
CA GLN A 298 -15.41 -13.37 6.70
C GLN A 298 -15.34 -14.49 7.74
N ASP A 299 -14.17 -14.75 8.32
CA ASP A 299 -14.02 -15.77 9.36
C ASP A 299 -14.57 -15.28 10.68
N LEU A 300 -14.33 -14.00 11.03
CA LEU A 300 -14.99 -13.35 12.15
C LEU A 300 -16.52 -13.40 12.01
N ALA A 301 -17.05 -13.13 10.81
CA ALA A 301 -18.47 -13.18 10.56
C ALA A 301 -19.05 -14.59 10.81
N LYS A 302 -18.39 -15.66 10.34
CA LYS A 302 -18.81 -17.04 10.64
C LYS A 302 -18.76 -17.33 12.15
N GLU A 303 -17.67 -16.96 12.82
CA GLU A 303 -17.52 -17.15 14.28
C GLU A 303 -18.61 -16.41 15.10
N ASN A 304 -19.20 -15.36 14.54
CA ASN A 304 -20.28 -14.58 15.15
C ASN A 304 -21.69 -14.98 14.64
N GLY A 305 -21.83 -16.13 13.96
CA GLY A 305 -23.13 -16.66 13.51
C GLY A 305 -23.70 -16.00 12.24
N TYR A 306 -22.85 -15.36 11.44
CA TYR A 306 -23.23 -14.68 10.18
C TYR A 306 -22.92 -15.52 8.93
N GLU A 307 -22.98 -16.84 9.01
CA GLU A 307 -22.71 -17.74 7.87
C GLU A 307 -23.62 -17.44 6.67
N ASN A 308 -24.88 -17.09 6.95
CA ASN A 308 -25.84 -16.72 5.90
C ASN A 308 -25.50 -15.37 5.26
N THR A 309 -24.97 -14.40 6.01
CA THR A 309 -24.44 -13.15 5.46
C THR A 309 -23.24 -13.41 4.56
N CYS A 310 -22.32 -14.27 5.01
CA CYS A 310 -21.15 -14.69 4.23
C CYS A 310 -21.53 -15.37 2.91
N LYS A 311 -22.63 -16.14 2.89
CA LYS A 311 -23.16 -16.80 1.69
C LYS A 311 -24.08 -15.89 0.86
N CYS A 312 -24.46 -14.72 1.38
CA CYS A 312 -25.32 -13.77 0.67
C CYS A 312 -24.49 -12.97 -0.33
N PHE A 313 -24.45 -13.47 -1.55
CA PHE A 313 -23.83 -12.79 -2.67
C PHE A 313 -24.91 -12.20 -3.55
N VAL A 314 -24.99 -10.88 -3.62
CA VAL A 314 -25.80 -10.23 -4.63
C VAL A 314 -25.05 -10.42 -5.95
N ALA A 315 -25.66 -11.14 -6.89
CA ALA A 315 -25.26 -11.06 -8.28
C ALA A 315 -25.59 -9.63 -8.72
N TYR A 316 -24.60 -8.74 -8.66
CA TYR A 316 -24.74 -7.48 -9.34
C TYR A 316 -24.80 -7.85 -10.82
N ASN A 317 -25.96 -7.65 -11.46
CA ASN A 317 -25.97 -7.32 -12.87
C ASN A 317 -25.23 -5.99 -12.94
N ILE A 318 -23.90 -6.08 -12.93
CA ILE A 318 -23.07 -5.04 -13.48
C ILE A 318 -23.65 -4.95 -14.89
N PRO A 319 -24.23 -3.82 -15.31
CA PRO A 319 -24.34 -3.57 -16.74
C PRO A 319 -22.99 -3.98 -17.30
N LYS A 320 -22.92 -4.78 -18.38
CA LYS A 320 -21.64 -4.99 -19.09
C LYS A 320 -20.94 -3.63 -19.00
N PRO A 321 -19.79 -3.54 -18.30
CA PRO A 321 -19.32 -2.25 -17.82
C PRO A 321 -19.46 -1.31 -19.01
N PRO A 322 -20.03 -0.09 -18.87
CA PRO A 322 -19.74 0.89 -19.92
C PRO A 322 -18.24 0.76 -20.07
N GLU A 323 -17.82 0.37 -21.28
CA GLU A 323 -16.46 0.02 -21.63
C GLU A 323 -15.58 0.84 -20.72
N VAL A 324 -14.91 0.21 -19.76
CA VAL A 324 -14.25 0.98 -18.69
C VAL A 324 -13.39 1.97 -19.47
N GLU A 325 -13.81 3.24 -19.46
CA GLU A 325 -12.87 4.33 -19.58
C GLU A 325 -12.04 4.13 -18.34
N LYS A 326 -11.05 3.23 -18.50
CA LYS A 326 -9.79 3.25 -17.82
C LYS A 326 -9.53 4.74 -17.84
N LYS A 327 -9.47 5.39 -16.67
CA LYS A 327 -8.86 6.71 -16.66
C LYS A 327 -7.50 6.48 -17.28
N LYS A 328 -7.43 6.87 -18.55
CA LYS A 328 -6.31 6.80 -19.45
C LYS A 328 -5.23 7.61 -18.74
N VAL A 329 -4.38 6.91 -18.00
CA VAL A 329 -3.05 7.42 -17.73
C VAL A 329 -2.34 7.28 -19.08
N GLY A 330 -2.53 8.29 -19.92
CA GLY A 330 -2.25 8.22 -21.35
C GLY A 330 -3.22 7.32 -22.10
N GLU A 331 -3.35 7.52 -23.41
CA GLU A 331 -3.91 6.49 -24.28
C GLU A 331 -2.86 5.38 -24.48
N ARG A 332 -3.31 4.16 -24.77
CA ARG A 332 -2.38 3.17 -25.30
C ARG A 332 -1.75 3.75 -26.55
N SER A 333 -0.43 3.76 -26.61
CA SER A 333 0.33 4.36 -27.70
C SER A 333 0.92 3.25 -28.57
N ASP A 334 1.27 3.58 -29.80
CA ASP A 334 2.01 2.65 -30.66
C ASP A 334 3.27 2.19 -29.91
N PRO A 335 3.50 0.87 -29.75
CA PRO A 335 4.68 0.36 -29.06
C PRO A 335 5.98 0.98 -29.58
N LYS A 336 6.07 1.30 -30.88
CA LYS A 336 7.23 1.97 -31.51
C LYS A 336 7.56 3.35 -30.94
N THR A 337 6.63 3.97 -30.23
CA THR A 337 6.83 5.26 -29.56
C THR A 337 7.16 5.12 -28.07
N LEU A 338 7.13 3.90 -27.54
CA LEU A 338 7.41 3.60 -26.14
C LEU A 338 8.85 3.11 -25.97
N SER A 339 9.43 3.45 -24.82
CA SER A 339 10.68 2.91 -24.29
C SER A 339 10.46 2.54 -22.83
N ALA A 340 11.27 1.66 -22.25
CA ALA A 340 11.14 1.24 -20.87
C ALA A 340 11.18 2.47 -19.94
N SER A 341 10.19 2.58 -19.06
CA SER A 341 10.17 3.68 -18.08
C SER A 341 11.23 3.47 -17.00
N GLN A 342 11.56 4.53 -16.25
CA GLN A 342 12.49 4.41 -15.12
C GLN A 342 12.02 3.36 -14.10
N LYS A 343 10.71 3.25 -13.86
CA LYS A 343 10.15 2.22 -12.97
C LYS A 343 10.36 0.80 -13.51
N GLY A 344 10.21 0.62 -14.83
CA GLY A 344 10.49 -0.65 -15.50
C GLY A 344 11.97 -1.02 -15.41
N ILE A 345 12.86 -0.04 -15.64
CA ILE A 345 14.30 -0.20 -15.50
C ILE A 345 14.68 -0.63 -14.08
N ASP A 346 14.16 0.06 -13.07
CA ASP A 346 14.44 -0.24 -11.66
C ASP A 346 13.92 -1.63 -11.28
N PHE A 347 12.71 -1.97 -11.71
CA PHE A 347 12.12 -3.30 -11.50
C PHE A 347 12.99 -4.41 -12.08
N ILE A 348 13.47 -4.27 -13.34
CA ILE A 348 14.32 -5.29 -13.95
C ILE A 348 15.65 -5.40 -13.19
N LYS A 349 16.28 -4.28 -12.84
CA LYS A 349 17.55 -4.28 -12.09
C LYS A 349 17.43 -4.96 -10.72
N ASP A 350 16.31 -4.79 -10.04
CA ASP A 350 16.07 -5.46 -8.76
C ASP A 350 16.02 -6.99 -8.91
N TRP A 351 15.47 -7.50 -10.02
CA TRP A 351 15.45 -8.93 -10.32
C TRP A 351 16.82 -9.49 -10.75
N GLU A 352 17.60 -8.73 -11.51
CA GLU A 352 18.92 -9.18 -11.99
C GLU A 352 20.00 -9.11 -10.91
N LYS A 353 19.87 -8.16 -9.95
CA LYS A 353 20.85 -7.84 -8.90
C LYS A 353 22.19 -7.34 -9.47
N PHE A 354 22.87 -6.44 -8.75
CA PHE A 354 24.17 -5.91 -9.16
C PHE A 354 25.31 -6.78 -8.62
N GLU A 355 26.12 -7.34 -9.52
CA GLU A 355 27.37 -8.01 -9.17
C GLU A 355 28.59 -7.23 -9.72
N PRO A 356 29.45 -6.65 -8.86
CA PRO A 356 30.53 -5.77 -9.29
C PRO A 356 31.69 -6.51 -9.96
N LYS A 357 31.82 -7.83 -9.77
CA LYS A 357 32.92 -8.64 -10.32
C LYS A 357 32.37 -9.68 -11.28
N ALA A 358 33.20 -10.11 -12.22
CA ALA A 358 32.85 -11.22 -13.11
C ALA A 358 32.54 -12.49 -12.30
N TYR A 359 31.47 -13.19 -12.67
CA TYR A 359 30.99 -14.40 -12.02
C TYR A 359 30.43 -15.37 -13.07
N ASN A 360 30.37 -16.66 -12.74
CA ASN A 360 29.72 -17.66 -13.58
C ASN A 360 28.22 -17.68 -13.29
N ASP A 361 27.39 -17.48 -14.31
CA ASP A 361 25.93 -17.55 -14.18
C ASP A 361 25.42 -19.00 -13.99
N ALA A 362 24.10 -19.18 -13.94
CA ALA A 362 23.49 -20.49 -13.72
C ALA A 362 23.80 -21.52 -14.84
N GLU A 363 24.15 -21.07 -16.04
CA GLU A 363 24.55 -21.91 -17.18
C GLU A 363 26.08 -22.07 -17.26
N GLY A 364 26.82 -21.43 -16.35
CA GLY A 364 28.28 -21.49 -16.27
C GLY A 364 28.99 -20.49 -17.17
N TYR A 365 28.30 -19.46 -17.66
CA TYR A 365 28.88 -18.43 -18.52
C TYR A 365 29.38 -17.23 -17.72
N CYS A 366 30.54 -16.69 -18.12
CA CYS A 366 31.14 -15.55 -17.45
C CYS A 366 30.33 -14.27 -17.68
N THR A 367 29.88 -13.65 -16.60
CA THR A 367 28.89 -12.57 -16.57
C THR A 367 29.29 -11.48 -15.55
N VAL A 368 28.85 -10.24 -15.70
CA VAL A 368 29.12 -9.13 -14.76
C VAL A 368 27.95 -8.14 -14.68
N GLY A 369 27.86 -7.36 -13.60
CA GLY A 369 26.88 -6.28 -13.46
C GLY A 369 25.47 -6.81 -13.25
N TYR A 370 24.51 -6.29 -14.03
CA TYR A 370 23.12 -6.75 -14.07
C TYR A 370 22.94 -7.83 -15.16
N GLY A 371 23.72 -8.92 -15.08
CA GLY A 371 23.63 -10.03 -16.02
C GLY A 371 24.24 -9.78 -17.41
N HIS A 372 25.28 -8.93 -17.54
CA HIS A 372 25.98 -8.72 -18.82
C HIS A 372 26.95 -9.86 -19.11
N LEU A 373 26.69 -10.62 -20.18
CA LEU A 373 27.54 -11.73 -20.61
C LEU A 373 28.90 -11.21 -21.13
N ILE A 374 29.98 -11.70 -20.54
CA ILE A 374 31.36 -11.48 -21.02
C ILE A 374 31.74 -12.57 -22.04
N ALA A 375 31.47 -13.84 -21.74
CA ALA A 375 31.77 -14.95 -22.64
C ALA A 375 30.93 -16.21 -22.34
N TYR A 376 30.68 -17.02 -23.36
CA TYR A 376 30.05 -18.34 -23.27
C TYR A 376 31.01 -19.44 -22.76
N ASP A 377 31.85 -19.11 -21.79
CA ASP A 377 32.69 -20.06 -21.05
C ASP A 377 32.90 -19.52 -19.63
N LYS A 378 33.42 -20.36 -18.74
CA LYS A 378 33.65 -19.99 -17.35
C LYS A 378 34.70 -18.88 -17.24
N CYS A 379 34.54 -17.98 -16.27
CA CYS A 379 35.46 -16.87 -16.04
C CYS A 379 36.91 -17.32 -15.82
N GLU A 380 37.12 -18.52 -15.26
CA GLU A 380 38.45 -19.10 -15.01
C GLU A 380 39.14 -19.63 -16.28
N LYS A 381 38.39 -19.79 -17.38
CA LYS A 381 38.89 -20.34 -18.65
C LYS A 381 39.16 -19.28 -19.71
N ILE A 382 38.84 -18.03 -19.41
CA ILE A 382 39.02 -16.90 -20.33
C ILE A 382 39.96 -15.85 -19.74
N VAL A 383 40.54 -15.03 -20.60
CA VAL A 383 41.17 -13.79 -20.18
C VAL A 383 40.07 -12.73 -20.07
N ILE A 384 39.70 -12.36 -18.83
CA ILE A 384 38.70 -11.31 -18.59
C ILE A 384 39.18 -9.99 -19.24
N PRO A 385 38.37 -9.34 -20.09
CA PRO A 385 38.71 -8.06 -20.69
C PRO A 385 39.16 -7.01 -19.65
N ALA A 386 40.10 -6.15 -20.03
CA ALA A 386 40.72 -5.20 -19.12
C ALA A 386 39.69 -4.30 -18.40
N GLU A 387 38.60 -3.95 -19.08
CA GLU A 387 37.50 -3.14 -18.52
C GLU A 387 36.69 -3.84 -17.41
N PHE A 388 36.73 -5.18 -17.32
CA PHE A 388 36.00 -5.95 -16.31
C PHE A 388 36.93 -6.59 -15.27
N LYS A 389 38.24 -6.61 -15.53
CA LYS A 389 39.25 -7.33 -14.73
C LYS A 389 39.26 -6.92 -13.25
N ASN A 390 39.06 -5.64 -12.96
CA ASN A 390 39.06 -5.09 -11.59
C ASN A 390 37.64 -4.89 -11.02
N GLY A 391 36.63 -5.45 -11.69
CA GLY A 391 35.23 -5.17 -11.41
C GLY A 391 34.77 -3.83 -11.98
N ILE A 392 33.45 -3.63 -11.97
CA ILE A 392 32.78 -2.46 -12.52
C ILE A 392 31.98 -1.72 -11.45
N THR A 393 31.79 -0.42 -11.66
CA THR A 393 30.91 0.39 -10.81
C THR A 393 29.45 0.18 -11.18
N LYS A 394 28.52 0.64 -10.32
CA LYS A 394 27.08 0.60 -10.61
C LYS A 394 26.72 1.43 -11.83
N GLU A 395 27.46 2.52 -12.08
CA GLU A 395 27.29 3.40 -13.23
C GLU A 395 27.65 2.64 -14.52
N LYS A 396 28.81 1.96 -14.54
CA LYS A 396 29.20 1.14 -15.70
C LYS A 396 28.26 -0.05 -15.91
N ALA A 397 27.82 -0.71 -14.84
CA ALA A 397 26.81 -1.78 -14.96
C ALA A 397 25.46 -1.25 -15.49
N THR A 398 25.07 -0.04 -15.11
CA THR A 398 23.87 0.62 -15.64
C THR A 398 24.02 0.98 -17.11
N GLU A 399 25.21 1.40 -17.55
CA GLU A 399 25.51 1.65 -18.97
C GLU A 399 25.37 0.36 -19.81
N LEU A 400 26.01 -0.73 -19.38
CA LEU A 400 25.92 -2.05 -20.03
C LEU A 400 24.47 -2.55 -20.08
N PHE A 401 23.75 -2.43 -18.96
CA PHE A 401 22.34 -2.77 -18.86
C PHE A 401 21.49 -1.97 -19.86
N SER A 402 21.67 -0.65 -19.91
CA SER A 402 20.88 0.25 -20.78
C SER A 402 21.15 -0.01 -22.26
N ASN A 403 22.38 -0.40 -22.62
CA ASN A 403 22.71 -0.77 -24.00
C ASN A 403 22.00 -2.07 -24.41
N ARG A 404 21.99 -3.08 -23.53
CA ARG A 404 21.29 -4.35 -23.77
C ARG A 404 19.77 -4.19 -23.77
N LEU A 405 19.23 -3.33 -22.91
CA LEU A 405 17.78 -3.08 -22.78
C LEU A 405 17.13 -2.70 -24.11
N LYS A 406 17.83 -1.93 -24.96
CA LYS A 406 17.37 -1.47 -26.27
C LYS A 406 16.94 -2.61 -27.19
N ASP A 407 17.61 -3.76 -27.11
CA ASP A 407 17.28 -4.91 -27.97
C ASP A 407 15.93 -5.53 -27.57
N PHE A 408 15.64 -5.56 -26.26
CA PHE A 408 14.36 -6.02 -25.74
C PHE A 408 13.22 -5.02 -25.96
N GLU A 409 13.49 -3.72 -25.86
CA GLU A 409 12.53 -2.68 -26.26
C GLU A 409 12.14 -2.85 -27.73
N LYS A 410 13.14 -2.97 -28.63
CA LYS A 410 12.93 -3.21 -30.06
C LYS A 410 12.16 -4.49 -30.32
N ALA A 411 12.41 -5.55 -29.55
CA ALA A 411 11.67 -6.80 -29.68
C ALA A 411 10.18 -6.61 -29.38
N VAL A 412 9.81 -5.91 -28.29
CA VAL A 412 8.42 -5.59 -28.00
C VAL A 412 7.82 -4.71 -29.10
N GLN A 413 8.54 -3.67 -29.55
CA GLN A 413 8.13 -2.76 -30.63
C GLN A 413 7.89 -3.47 -31.97
N ARG A 414 8.65 -4.54 -32.24
CA ARG A 414 8.55 -5.36 -33.44
C ARG A 414 7.39 -6.36 -33.35
N ASP A 415 7.27 -7.04 -32.22
CA ASP A 415 6.44 -8.24 -32.10
C ASP A 415 5.02 -7.94 -31.62
N ILE A 416 4.81 -6.84 -30.90
CA ILE A 416 3.48 -6.37 -30.49
C ILE A 416 3.02 -5.26 -31.43
N THR A 417 1.95 -5.52 -32.17
CA THR A 417 1.45 -4.65 -33.26
C THR A 417 0.22 -3.84 -32.87
N VAL A 418 -0.25 -4.00 -31.63
CA VAL A 418 -1.36 -3.23 -31.08
C VAL A 418 -0.86 -2.19 -30.07
N PRO A 419 -1.58 -1.08 -29.86
CA PRO A 419 -1.20 -0.09 -28.85
C PRO A 419 -1.07 -0.70 -27.46
N LEU A 420 -0.12 -0.20 -26.67
CA LEU A 420 0.14 -0.58 -25.27
C LEU A 420 0.15 0.64 -24.35
N TYR A 421 -0.19 0.46 -23.08
CA TYR A 421 0.18 1.41 -22.04
C TYR A 421 1.67 1.26 -21.70
N GLN A 422 2.28 2.31 -21.14
CA GLN A 422 3.68 2.27 -20.71
C GLN A 422 3.99 1.09 -19.77
N TYR A 423 3.10 0.79 -18.82
CA TYR A 423 3.30 -0.32 -17.87
C TYR A 423 3.10 -1.71 -18.49
N GLU A 424 2.29 -1.82 -19.54
CA GLU A 424 2.15 -3.05 -20.34
C GLU A 424 3.43 -3.29 -21.15
N PHE A 425 4.00 -2.23 -21.73
CA PHE A 425 5.28 -2.25 -22.43
C PHE A 425 6.43 -2.65 -21.48
N ASP A 426 6.53 -2.00 -20.32
CA ASP A 426 7.58 -2.29 -19.33
C ASP A 426 7.56 -3.76 -18.87
N ALA A 427 6.37 -4.32 -18.63
CA ALA A 427 6.22 -5.71 -18.21
C ALA A 427 6.69 -6.70 -19.29
N LEU A 428 6.37 -6.41 -20.56
CA LEU A 428 6.85 -7.22 -21.69
C LEU A 428 8.37 -7.09 -21.89
N VAL A 429 8.93 -5.90 -21.72
CA VAL A 429 10.38 -5.70 -21.75
C VAL A 429 11.05 -6.50 -20.63
N SER A 430 10.51 -6.50 -19.40
CA SER A 430 11.02 -7.31 -18.30
C SER A 430 11.00 -8.81 -18.61
N LEU A 431 9.89 -9.29 -19.17
CA LEU A 431 9.75 -10.69 -19.58
C LEU A 431 10.81 -11.07 -20.63
N LEU A 432 11.01 -10.24 -21.66
CA LEU A 432 11.99 -10.53 -22.71
C LEU A 432 13.43 -10.36 -22.24
N PHE A 433 13.70 -9.44 -21.33
CA PHE A 433 15.02 -9.35 -20.70
C PHE A 433 15.41 -10.68 -20.03
N ASN A 434 14.45 -11.36 -19.40
CA ASN A 434 14.65 -12.65 -18.77
C ASN A 434 14.67 -13.84 -19.72
N THR A 435 13.91 -13.80 -20.82
CA THR A 435 13.63 -14.96 -21.68
C THR A 435 14.31 -14.91 -23.05
N GLY A 436 14.82 -13.75 -23.45
CA GLY A 436 15.42 -13.48 -24.76
C GLY A 436 14.49 -12.69 -25.70
N GLU A 437 15.10 -11.88 -26.56
CA GLU A 437 14.41 -10.98 -27.52
C GLU A 437 13.52 -11.71 -28.54
N ASN A 438 13.76 -13.00 -28.79
CA ASN A 438 12.99 -13.78 -29.76
C ASN A 438 11.92 -14.66 -29.09
N PHE A 439 11.81 -14.60 -27.76
CA PHE A 439 10.91 -15.46 -26.99
C PHE A 439 9.45 -15.37 -27.43
N LEU A 440 8.93 -14.17 -27.76
CA LEU A 440 7.56 -14.04 -28.24
C LEU A 440 7.29 -14.81 -29.54
N ASN A 441 8.31 -15.00 -30.37
CA ASN A 441 8.22 -15.67 -31.67
C ASN A 441 8.57 -17.16 -31.61
N THR A 442 9.41 -17.57 -30.67
CA THR A 442 9.96 -18.94 -30.63
C THR A 442 9.70 -19.69 -29.32
N GLY A 443 9.15 -19.03 -28.31
CA GLY A 443 8.90 -19.59 -26.97
C GLY A 443 7.60 -20.38 -26.84
N GLY A 444 6.76 -20.39 -27.88
CA GLY A 444 5.51 -21.14 -27.93
C GLY A 444 5.70 -22.61 -28.30
N LYS A 445 4.58 -23.33 -28.38
CA LYS A 445 4.55 -24.74 -28.79
C LYS A 445 5.23 -24.92 -30.16
N ASN A 446 6.03 -25.97 -30.31
CA ASN A 446 6.78 -26.30 -31.54
C ASN A 446 7.72 -25.19 -32.02
N LYS A 447 8.33 -24.42 -31.10
CA LYS A 447 9.20 -23.28 -31.40
C LYS A 447 8.52 -22.16 -32.22
N GLY A 448 7.19 -22.06 -32.10
CA GLY A 448 6.40 -21.01 -32.73
C GLY A 448 6.05 -19.87 -31.78
N GLU A 449 5.16 -18.98 -32.25
CA GLU A 449 4.72 -17.81 -31.49
C GLU A 449 4.03 -18.19 -30.18
N THR A 450 4.31 -17.41 -29.13
CA THR A 450 3.70 -17.59 -27.80
C THR A 450 2.23 -17.21 -27.78
N GLN A 451 1.48 -17.81 -26.86
CA GLN A 451 0.10 -17.39 -26.61
C GLN A 451 0.03 -15.96 -26.06
N ILE A 452 1.07 -15.51 -25.34
CA ILE A 452 1.23 -14.10 -24.90
C ILE A 452 1.14 -13.16 -26.11
N LYS A 453 1.99 -13.37 -27.13
CA LYS A 453 2.02 -12.54 -28.35
C LYS A 453 0.68 -12.59 -29.08
N LYS A 454 0.16 -13.80 -29.35
CA LYS A 454 -1.07 -14.00 -30.13
C LYS A 454 -2.26 -13.29 -29.50
N LYS A 455 -2.45 -13.48 -28.19
CA LYS A 455 -3.58 -12.87 -27.47
C LYS A 455 -3.44 -11.35 -27.38
N ILE A 456 -2.26 -10.84 -27.02
CA ILE A 456 -2.04 -9.38 -26.94
C ILE A 456 -2.29 -8.73 -28.31
N ASN A 457 -1.77 -9.28 -29.42
CA ASN A 457 -2.01 -8.75 -30.76
C ASN A 457 -3.47 -8.88 -31.23
N ASN A 458 -4.23 -9.81 -30.66
CA ASN A 458 -5.69 -9.89 -30.82
C ASN A 458 -6.46 -8.93 -29.89
N LYS A 459 -5.75 -8.04 -29.17
CA LYS A 459 -6.28 -7.11 -28.16
C LYS A 459 -6.90 -7.80 -26.93
N GLU A 460 -6.59 -9.08 -26.72
CA GLU A 460 -6.90 -9.84 -25.52
C GLU A 460 -5.78 -9.63 -24.47
N TYR A 461 -5.59 -8.37 -24.05
CA TYR A 461 -4.44 -7.94 -23.26
C TYR A 461 -4.28 -8.71 -21.93
N GLU A 462 -5.36 -8.81 -21.17
CA GLU A 462 -5.35 -9.46 -19.85
C GLU A 462 -5.12 -10.96 -19.97
N ASP A 463 -5.77 -11.60 -20.95
CA ASP A 463 -5.62 -13.03 -21.20
C ASP A 463 -4.23 -13.37 -21.74
N GLY A 464 -3.61 -12.45 -22.50
CA GLY A 464 -2.23 -12.57 -22.96
C GLY A 464 -1.22 -12.38 -21.83
N ALA A 465 -1.49 -11.47 -20.89
CA ALA A 465 -0.67 -11.33 -19.69
C ALA A 465 -0.73 -12.57 -18.79
N ASP A 466 -1.90 -13.19 -18.61
CA ASP A 466 -2.01 -14.40 -17.79
C ASP A 466 -1.13 -15.55 -18.32
N GLU A 467 -0.92 -15.66 -19.63
CA GLU A 467 -0.04 -16.68 -20.23
C GLU A 467 1.43 -16.55 -19.79
N MET A 468 1.84 -15.40 -19.23
CA MET A 468 3.18 -15.25 -18.64
C MET A 468 3.40 -16.21 -17.45
N SER A 469 2.33 -16.69 -16.79
CA SER A 469 2.44 -17.59 -15.64
C SER A 469 3.08 -18.93 -15.98
N ASP A 470 3.03 -19.33 -17.26
CA ASP A 470 3.55 -20.62 -17.73
C ASP A 470 5.06 -20.57 -18.00
N VAL A 471 5.66 -19.38 -17.98
CA VAL A 471 7.08 -19.13 -18.32
C VAL A 471 7.95 -19.22 -17.06
N THR A 472 8.06 -20.42 -16.49
CA THR A 472 8.67 -20.66 -15.16
C THR A 472 9.76 -21.75 -15.11
N ASN A 473 10.22 -22.24 -16.26
CA ASN A 473 11.22 -23.31 -16.38
C ASN A 473 10.91 -24.53 -15.46
N GLY A 474 9.71 -25.11 -15.60
CA GLY A 474 9.28 -26.23 -14.74
C GLY A 474 8.81 -25.82 -13.34
N GLY A 475 8.46 -24.55 -13.12
CA GLY A 475 7.88 -24.08 -11.86
C GLY A 475 8.91 -23.64 -10.81
N THR A 476 10.09 -23.20 -11.22
CA THR A 476 11.10 -22.67 -10.27
C THR A 476 10.51 -21.51 -9.46
N ALA A 477 10.71 -21.54 -8.14
CA ALA A 477 10.05 -20.60 -7.23
C ALA A 477 10.37 -19.13 -7.56
N GLY A 478 11.61 -18.84 -7.95
CA GLY A 478 12.03 -17.49 -8.36
C GLY A 478 11.28 -17.00 -9.60
N LEU A 479 11.18 -17.81 -10.65
CA LEU A 479 10.46 -17.42 -11.86
C LEU A 479 8.95 -17.33 -11.61
N VAL A 480 8.36 -18.21 -10.80
CA VAL A 480 6.94 -18.10 -10.42
C VAL A 480 6.65 -16.76 -9.74
N LYS A 481 7.52 -16.31 -8.83
CA LYS A 481 7.39 -14.97 -8.22
C LYS A 481 7.56 -13.86 -9.25
N ARG A 482 8.59 -13.92 -10.10
CA ARG A 482 8.88 -12.92 -11.13
C ARG A 482 7.72 -12.76 -12.12
N ARG A 483 7.17 -13.88 -12.63
CA ARG A 483 6.02 -13.87 -13.54
C ARG A 483 4.79 -13.23 -12.89
N LYS A 484 4.50 -13.53 -11.62
CA LYS A 484 3.40 -12.87 -10.89
C LYS A 484 3.59 -11.36 -10.78
N ALA A 485 4.81 -10.92 -10.51
CA ALA A 485 5.15 -9.50 -10.42
C ALA A 485 5.02 -8.79 -11.79
N GLU A 486 5.50 -9.42 -12.87
CA GLU A 486 5.35 -8.90 -14.24
C GLU A 486 3.89 -8.85 -14.69
N ILE A 487 3.08 -9.88 -14.38
CA ILE A 487 1.63 -9.87 -14.62
C ILE A 487 0.97 -8.73 -13.85
N ASN A 488 1.35 -8.53 -12.59
CA ASN A 488 0.77 -7.46 -11.77
C ASN A 488 1.16 -6.07 -12.29
N MET A 489 2.37 -5.92 -12.81
CA MET A 489 2.79 -4.71 -13.53
C MET A 489 1.93 -4.49 -14.77
N PHE A 490 1.78 -5.53 -15.61
CA PHE A 490 1.02 -5.47 -16.86
C PHE A 490 -0.46 -5.15 -16.64
N LYS A 491 -1.09 -5.75 -15.63
CA LYS A 491 -2.54 -5.64 -15.41
C LYS A 491 -2.93 -4.44 -14.55
N ASN A 492 -2.10 -4.15 -13.54
CA ASN A 492 -2.47 -3.25 -12.45
C ASN A 492 -1.54 -2.05 -12.30
N ASN A 493 -0.50 -1.91 -13.15
CA ASN A 493 0.50 -0.84 -13.03
C ASN A 493 1.21 -0.84 -11.65
N ILE A 494 1.48 -2.04 -11.11
CA ILE A 494 2.16 -2.25 -9.82
C ILE A 494 3.54 -2.87 -10.06
N TYR A 495 4.59 -2.14 -9.71
CA TYR A 495 6.00 -2.55 -9.84
C TYR A 495 6.49 -3.09 -8.49
N ASP A 496 6.16 -4.34 -8.17
CA ASP A 496 6.64 -5.03 -6.96
C ASP A 496 7.76 -6.01 -7.30
N SER A 497 9.00 -5.62 -7.02
CA SER A 497 10.22 -6.41 -7.25
C SER A 497 10.74 -7.11 -5.99
N THR A 498 9.90 -7.32 -4.96
CA THR A 498 10.32 -8.00 -3.72
C THR A 498 10.45 -9.52 -3.94
N HIS A 499 11.64 -10.11 -3.76
CA HIS A 499 11.86 -11.56 -4.00
C HIS A 499 12.65 -12.33 -2.95
#